data_AF-A0A9W6ZLW4-F1
#
_entry.id   AF-A0A9W6ZLW4-F1
#
_cell.length_a   1.000
_cell.length_b   1.000
_cell.length_c   1.000
_cell.angle_alpha   90.00
_cell.angle_beta   90.00
_cell.angle_gamma   90.00
#
_symmetry.space_group_name_H-M   'P 1'
#
loop_
_entity.id
_entity.type
_entity.pdbx_description
1 polymer ?
#
loop_
_entity_poly.entity_id
_entity_poly.type
_entity_poly.pdbx_seq_one_letter_code
_entity_poly.pdbx_strand_id
1 'polypeptide(L)'
;MASSLPSSNLARYEWDSNESTKNIPSYNEVMLNHRNVNVKEWTTAAPATSYDIKRAVRNLKVILKKLDEIDVLLDSYSYSEVLSRLNSPMFQLTLSRSFEVIRSSGILSFELSNDIGFSWGSCAWRHCGSRADAEEAIGEMNKFLGMFEPFEGHFTVGIVRRCIEEVLEATPKEYF
;
A
#
# COMPACT_ATOMS: atom_id res chain seq x y z
N MET A 1 -20.51 -31.12 11.46
CA MET A 1 -20.97 -31.02 10.06
C MET A 1 -20.71 -29.60 9.59
N ALA A 2 -19.76 -29.45 8.67
CA ALA A 2 -19.35 -28.15 8.14
C ALA A 2 -20.42 -27.63 7.18
N SER A 3 -21.01 -26.46 7.48
CA SER A 3 -21.83 -25.72 6.52
C SER A 3 -20.91 -24.82 5.72
N SER A 4 -20.70 -25.18 4.45
CA SER A 4 -20.01 -24.40 3.43
C SER A 4 -20.63 -23.00 3.29
N LEU A 5 -19.79 -21.97 3.39
CA LEU A 5 -20.15 -20.59 3.05
C LEU A 5 -20.43 -20.48 1.53
N PRO A 6 -21.45 -19.71 1.11
CA PRO A 6 -21.73 -19.52 -0.30
C PRO A 6 -20.61 -18.72 -0.97
N SER A 7 -20.13 -19.27 -2.08
CA SER A 7 -19.21 -18.66 -3.03
C SER A 7 -19.65 -17.24 -3.40
N SER A 8 -18.74 -16.30 -3.21
CA SER A 8 -18.88 -14.88 -3.54
C SER A 8 -19.07 -14.65 -5.05
N ASN A 9 -20.32 -14.68 -5.51
CA ASN A 9 -20.72 -13.92 -6.69
C ASN A 9 -21.00 -12.49 -6.24
N LEU A 10 -19.93 -11.69 -6.08
CA LEU A 10 -20.07 -10.24 -6.04
C LEU A 10 -20.65 -9.82 -7.39
N ALA A 11 -21.89 -9.34 -7.35
CA ALA A 11 -22.66 -8.91 -8.50
C ALA A 11 -21.82 -8.01 -9.41
N ARG A 12 -21.60 -8.46 -10.66
CA ARG A 12 -21.24 -7.57 -11.77
C ARG A 12 -22.32 -6.49 -11.81
N TYR A 13 -21.92 -5.22 -11.69
CA TYR A 13 -22.81 -4.11 -11.95
C TYR A 13 -23.45 -4.29 -13.35
N GLU A 14 -24.76 -4.13 -13.46
CA GLU A 14 -25.59 -4.36 -14.67
C GLU A 14 -25.29 -3.43 -15.88
N TRP A 15 -24.11 -2.80 -15.91
CA TRP A 15 -23.63 -2.04 -17.08
C TRP A 15 -23.00 -2.93 -18.17
N ASP A 16 -22.80 -4.23 -17.88
CA ASP A 16 -22.14 -5.21 -18.76
C ASP A 16 -23.11 -6.06 -19.61
N SER A 17 -24.23 -5.49 -20.07
CA SER A 17 -25.18 -6.20 -20.95
C SER A 17 -24.76 -6.23 -22.43
N ASN A 18 -23.59 -5.69 -22.76
CA ASN A 18 -23.05 -5.77 -24.11
C ASN A 18 -22.29 -7.09 -24.30
N GLU A 19 -22.73 -7.96 -25.21
CA GLU A 19 -22.06 -9.24 -25.50
C GLU A 19 -20.58 -9.07 -25.90
N SER A 20 -20.19 -7.88 -26.35
CA SER A 20 -18.83 -7.49 -26.70
C SER A 20 -17.88 -7.32 -25.50
N THR A 21 -18.38 -7.11 -24.27
CA THR A 21 -17.53 -6.92 -23.06
C THR A 21 -17.38 -8.17 -22.20
N LYS A 22 -18.14 -9.24 -22.47
CA LYS A 22 -18.11 -10.49 -21.67
C LYS A 22 -16.73 -11.14 -21.52
N ASN A 23 -15.83 -10.93 -22.48
CA ASN A 23 -14.49 -11.51 -22.51
C ASN A 23 -13.39 -10.51 -22.13
N ILE A 24 -13.73 -9.27 -21.79
CA ILE A 24 -12.76 -8.30 -21.29
C ILE A 24 -12.61 -8.55 -19.79
N PRO A 25 -11.44 -9.00 -19.31
CA PRO A 25 -11.24 -9.17 -17.88
C PRO A 25 -11.44 -7.82 -17.20
N SER A 26 -12.22 -7.84 -16.12
CA SER A 26 -12.41 -6.65 -15.30
C SER A 26 -11.06 -6.16 -14.78
N TYR A 27 -10.97 -4.87 -14.47
CA TYR A 27 -9.77 -4.30 -13.86
C TYR A 27 -9.30 -5.12 -12.64
N ASN A 28 -10.24 -5.62 -11.84
CA ASN A 28 -9.96 -6.46 -10.68
C ASN A 28 -9.34 -7.81 -11.05
N GLU A 29 -9.79 -8.44 -12.13
CA GLU A 29 -9.23 -9.70 -12.65
C GLU A 29 -7.81 -9.49 -13.20
N VAL A 30 -7.56 -8.37 -13.90
CA VAL A 30 -6.22 -8.02 -14.41
C VAL A 30 -5.26 -7.72 -13.25
N MET A 31 -5.70 -6.94 -12.27
CA MET A 31 -4.86 -6.54 -11.14
C MET A 31 -4.62 -7.65 -10.12
N LEU A 32 -5.43 -8.71 -10.10
CA LEU A 32 -5.29 -9.80 -9.13
C LEU A 32 -3.88 -10.44 -9.18
N ASN A 33 -3.36 -10.72 -10.37
CA ASN A 33 -2.02 -11.28 -10.52
C ASN A 33 -0.92 -10.29 -10.12
N HIS A 34 -1.07 -9.00 -10.46
CA HIS A 34 -0.14 -7.97 -10.04
C HIS A 34 -0.07 -7.86 -8.50
N ARG A 35 -1.22 -7.95 -7.84
CA ARG A 35 -1.33 -7.92 -6.37
C ARG A 35 -0.67 -9.10 -5.70
N ASN A 36 -0.96 -10.32 -6.16
CA ASN A 36 -0.37 -11.54 -5.58
C ASN A 36 1.16 -11.53 -5.61
N VAL A 37 1.77 -10.77 -6.54
CA VAL A 37 3.22 -10.64 -6.65
C VAL A 37 3.76 -9.49 -5.80
N ASN A 38 3.05 -8.36 -5.75
CA ASN A 38 3.60 -7.10 -5.22
C ASN A 38 3.11 -6.72 -3.82
N VAL A 39 1.92 -7.18 -3.42
CA VAL A 39 1.32 -6.88 -2.12
C VAL A 39 1.43 -8.11 -1.24
N LYS A 40 2.10 -7.97 -0.09
CA LYS A 40 2.21 -9.09 0.84
C LYS A 40 0.94 -9.20 1.66
N GLU A 41 0.56 -10.43 2.00
CA GLU A 41 -0.51 -10.66 2.97
C GLU A 41 -0.09 -10.14 4.36
N TRP A 42 -1.07 -9.83 5.20
CA TRP A 42 -0.80 -9.49 6.59
C TRP A 42 -0.33 -10.74 7.31
N THR A 43 0.86 -10.70 7.91
CA THR A 43 1.30 -11.78 8.78
C THR A 43 0.73 -11.59 10.18
N THR A 44 0.38 -12.70 10.82
CA THR A 44 -0.08 -12.71 12.21
C THR A 44 1.14 -12.48 13.10
N ALA A 45 1.45 -11.21 13.37
CA ALA A 45 2.58 -10.85 14.22
C ALA A 45 2.28 -11.14 15.70
N ALA A 46 3.34 -11.43 16.45
CA ALA A 46 3.29 -11.39 17.90
C ALA A 46 2.85 -9.98 18.38
N PRO A 47 2.17 -9.86 19.54
CA PRO A 47 1.71 -8.58 20.04
C PRO A 47 2.89 -7.59 20.17
N ALA A 48 2.76 -6.43 19.53
CA ALA A 48 3.81 -5.42 19.49
C ALA A 48 3.99 -4.75 20.87
N THR A 49 5.23 -4.56 21.28
CA THR A 49 5.52 -3.79 22.51
C THR A 49 5.46 -2.29 22.24
N SER A 50 5.34 -1.47 23.30
CA SER A 50 5.43 0.00 23.18
C SER A 50 6.74 0.45 22.51
N TYR A 51 7.84 -0.27 22.76
CA TYR A 51 9.11 -0.01 22.10
C TYR A 51 9.05 -0.26 20.58
N ASP A 52 8.42 -1.36 20.17
CA ASP A 52 8.25 -1.70 18.75
C ASP A 52 7.41 -0.66 18.01
N ILE A 53 6.33 -0.18 18.65
CA ILE A 53 5.45 0.85 18.09
C ILE A 53 6.22 2.17 17.91
N LYS A 54 6.94 2.64 18.95
CA LYS A 54 7.76 3.86 18.86
C LYS A 54 8.83 3.74 17.77
N ARG A 55 9.43 2.55 17.64
CA ARG A 55 10.39 2.27 16.58
C ARG A 55 9.74 2.30 15.19
N ALA A 56 8.55 1.73 15.02
CA ALA A 56 7.78 1.77 13.78
C ALA A 56 7.43 3.21 13.39
N VAL A 57 6.93 4.02 14.32
CA VAL A 57 6.66 5.46 14.11
C VAL A 57 7.92 6.20 13.65
N ARG A 58 9.06 5.97 14.31
CA ARG A 58 10.34 6.59 13.92
C ARG A 58 10.75 6.17 12.51
N ASN A 59 10.62 4.88 12.19
CA ASN A 59 10.96 4.34 10.89
C ASN A 59 10.11 4.98 9.78
N LEU A 60 8.81 5.12 9.99
CA LEU A 60 7.90 5.79 9.06
C LEU A 60 8.31 7.25 8.82
N LYS A 61 8.65 8.00 9.88
CA LYS A 61 9.18 9.37 9.75
C LYS A 61 10.49 9.44 8.97
N VAL A 62 11.38 8.44 9.14
CA VAL A 62 12.63 8.34 8.36
C VAL A 62 12.33 8.06 6.89
N ILE A 63 11.33 7.21 6.60
CA ILE A 63 10.92 6.92 5.23
C ILE A 63 10.34 8.17 4.55
N LEU A 64 9.52 8.98 5.24
CA LEU A 64 9.03 10.25 4.70
C LEU A 64 10.17 11.16 4.23
N LYS A 65 11.25 11.28 5.01
CA LYS A 65 12.43 12.05 4.60
C LYS A 65 13.11 11.47 3.36
N LYS A 66 13.16 10.14 3.24
CA LYS A 66 13.70 9.48 2.04
C LYS A 66 12.83 9.72 0.81
N LEU A 67 11.52 9.85 0.98
CA LEU A 67 10.62 10.22 -0.11
C LEU A 67 10.93 11.63 -0.62
N ASP A 68 11.25 12.58 0.27
CA ASP A 68 11.67 13.94 -0.14
C ASP A 68 12.93 13.88 -1.02
N GLU A 69 13.89 13.01 -0.68
CA GLU A 69 15.09 12.81 -1.49
C GLU A 69 14.78 12.13 -2.84
N ILE A 70 13.79 11.23 -2.88
CA ILE A 70 13.34 10.59 -4.12
C ILE A 70 12.65 11.61 -5.03
N ASP A 71 11.83 12.52 -4.49
CA ASP A 71 11.19 13.59 -5.24
C ASP A 71 12.24 14.43 -6.00
N VAL A 72 13.32 14.82 -5.33
CA VAL A 72 14.43 15.57 -5.97
C VAL A 72 15.09 14.78 -7.12
N LEU A 73 15.19 13.45 -7.00
CA LEU A 73 15.77 12.60 -8.04
C LEU A 73 14.83 12.40 -9.23
N LEU A 74 13.51 12.45 -9.01
CA LEU A 74 12.52 12.40 -10.08
C LEU A 74 12.61 13.64 -10.96
N ASP A 75 12.74 14.83 -10.36
CA ASP A 75 12.94 16.10 -11.08
C ASP A 75 14.18 16.05 -12.00
N SER A 76 15.22 15.33 -11.58
CA SER A 76 16.46 15.16 -12.34
C SER A 76 16.51 13.91 -13.23
N TYR A 77 15.37 13.24 -13.47
CA TYR A 77 15.27 12.01 -14.27
C TYR A 77 16.25 10.91 -13.83
N SER A 78 16.65 10.90 -12.55
CA SER A 78 17.69 10.01 -12.01
C SER A 78 17.11 8.66 -11.61
N TYR A 79 16.43 8.00 -12.55
CA TYR A 79 15.58 6.84 -12.31
C TYR A 79 16.33 5.61 -11.78
N SER A 80 17.57 5.39 -12.19
CA SER A 80 18.40 4.31 -11.65
C SER A 80 18.65 4.48 -10.13
N GLU A 81 18.88 5.71 -9.69
CA GLU A 81 19.07 6.04 -8.27
C GLU A 81 17.74 5.95 -7.50
N VAL A 82 16.63 6.38 -8.09
CA VAL A 82 15.29 6.19 -7.52
C VAL A 82 15.01 4.71 -7.28
N LEU A 83 15.22 3.85 -8.28
CA LEU A 83 15.03 2.40 -8.16
C LEU A 83 15.97 1.79 -7.10
N SER A 84 17.23 2.23 -7.06
CA SER A 84 18.20 1.78 -6.04
C SER A 84 17.70 2.08 -4.62
N ARG A 85 17.17 3.28 -4.40
CA ARG A 85 16.65 3.71 -3.08
C ARG A 85 15.38 2.97 -2.69
N LEU A 86 14.42 2.89 -3.61
CA LEU A 86 13.15 2.20 -3.39
C LEU A 86 13.33 0.70 -3.14
N ASN A 87 14.25 0.06 -3.85
CA ASN A 87 14.53 -1.38 -3.69
C ASN A 87 15.50 -1.70 -2.56
N SER A 88 16.02 -0.69 -1.87
CA SER A 88 16.86 -0.94 -0.70
C SER A 88 16.04 -1.74 0.34
N PRO A 89 16.61 -2.81 0.93
CA PRO A 89 15.91 -3.57 1.98
C PRO A 89 15.48 -2.68 3.14
N MET A 90 16.29 -1.66 3.42
CA MET A 90 16.00 -0.61 4.39
C MET A 90 14.73 0.19 4.09
N PHE A 91 14.29 0.29 2.85
CA PHE A 91 13.04 0.96 2.48
C PHE A 91 11.88 -0.04 2.53
N GLN A 92 11.92 -1.09 1.71
CA GLN A 92 10.83 -2.05 1.55
C GLN A 92 10.45 -2.79 2.84
N LEU A 93 11.44 -3.43 3.48
CA LEU A 93 11.17 -4.24 4.68
C LEU A 93 10.78 -3.35 5.86
N THR A 94 11.42 -2.19 5.97
CA THR A 94 11.13 -1.24 7.05
C THR A 94 9.72 -0.66 6.91
N LEU A 95 9.30 -0.30 5.71
CA LEU A 95 7.97 0.23 5.44
C LEU A 95 6.89 -0.79 5.80
N SER A 96 6.95 -1.97 5.16
CA SER A 96 5.96 -3.03 5.34
C SER A 96 5.85 -3.49 6.79
N ARG A 97 7.00 -3.70 7.46
CA ARG A 97 7.04 -4.10 8.87
C ARG A 97 6.53 -3.02 9.82
N SER A 98 6.77 -1.74 9.51
CA SER A 98 6.29 -0.65 10.39
C SER A 98 4.77 -0.55 10.35
N PHE A 99 4.16 -0.67 9.16
CA PHE A 99 2.70 -0.77 9.04
C PHE A 99 2.14 -1.98 9.79
N GLU A 100 2.80 -3.15 9.68
CA GLU A 100 2.37 -4.36 10.36
C GLU A 100 2.43 -4.27 11.89
N VAL A 101 3.50 -3.69 12.43
CA VAL A 101 3.64 -3.46 13.88
C VAL A 101 2.53 -2.55 14.39
N ILE A 102 2.23 -1.46 13.67
CA ILE A 102 1.19 -0.51 14.09
C ILE A 102 -0.19 -1.17 14.02
N ARG A 103 -0.52 -1.86 12.92
CA ARG A 103 -1.80 -2.57 12.78
C ARG A 103 -2.00 -3.67 13.83
N SER A 104 -0.98 -4.49 14.06
CA SER A 104 -1.07 -5.64 15.00
C SER A 104 -1.02 -5.22 16.48
N SER A 105 -0.62 -3.99 16.78
CA SER A 105 -0.53 -3.48 18.15
C SER A 105 -1.88 -3.27 18.84
N GLY A 106 -2.98 -3.15 18.08
CA GLY A 106 -4.30 -2.84 18.63
C GLY A 106 -4.47 -1.40 19.15
N ILE A 107 -3.50 -0.51 18.90
CA ILE A 107 -3.62 0.92 19.28
C ILE A 107 -4.60 1.68 18.38
N LEU A 108 -4.88 1.15 17.19
CA LEU A 108 -5.91 1.65 16.28
C LEU A 108 -7.16 0.78 16.45
N SER A 109 -8.34 1.40 16.49
CA SER A 109 -9.58 0.63 16.45
C SER A 109 -9.68 -0.14 15.13
N PHE A 110 -10.42 -1.25 15.12
CA PHE A 110 -10.63 -2.04 13.91
C PHE A 110 -11.23 -1.21 12.77
N GLU A 111 -12.18 -0.34 13.09
CA GLU A 111 -12.81 0.59 12.14
C GLU A 111 -11.78 1.56 11.56
N LEU A 112 -11.03 2.27 12.42
CA LEU A 112 -10.01 3.22 11.99
C LEU A 112 -8.90 2.54 11.18
N SER A 113 -8.49 1.32 11.57
CA SER A 113 -7.49 0.55 10.83
C SER A 113 -7.96 0.11 9.43
N ASN A 114 -9.27 0.05 9.19
CA ASN A 114 -9.85 -0.27 7.88
C ASN A 114 -10.13 1.00 7.06
N ASP A 115 -10.33 2.14 7.73
CA ASP A 115 -10.57 3.44 7.08
C ASP A 115 -9.28 4.13 6.59
N ILE A 116 -8.12 3.81 7.17
CA ILE A 116 -6.83 4.35 6.74
C ILE A 116 -6.35 3.70 5.43
N GLY A 117 -6.14 4.50 4.39
CA GLY A 117 -5.84 4.07 3.01
C GLY A 117 -6.83 4.62 1.97
N PHE A 118 -6.50 4.46 0.68
CA PHE A 118 -7.39 4.77 -0.43
C PHE A 118 -8.45 3.68 -0.58
N SER A 119 -9.73 4.08 -0.58
CA SER A 119 -10.80 3.32 -1.24
C SER A 119 -10.92 3.74 -2.72
N TRP A 120 -9.80 3.94 -3.42
CA TRP A 120 -9.89 4.08 -4.87
C TRP A 120 -10.40 2.73 -5.39
N GLY A 121 -11.39 2.75 -6.28
CA GLY A 121 -12.07 1.55 -6.83
C GLY A 121 -11.16 0.54 -7.54
N SER A 122 -9.84 0.70 -7.41
CA SER A 122 -8.79 -0.19 -7.84
C SER A 122 -8.42 -1.24 -6.81
N CYS A 123 -8.33 -0.96 -5.50
CA CYS A 123 -8.18 -2.04 -4.51
C CYS A 123 -9.53 -2.74 -4.38
N ALA A 124 -9.71 -3.83 -5.12
CA ALA A 124 -10.95 -4.61 -5.18
C ALA A 124 -11.40 -5.14 -3.80
N TRP A 125 -10.54 -5.02 -2.80
CA TRP A 125 -10.82 -5.38 -1.42
C TRP A 125 -10.99 -4.09 -0.64
N ARG A 126 -12.19 -3.84 -0.12
CA ARG A 126 -12.52 -2.70 0.76
C ARG A 126 -11.77 -2.71 2.12
N HIS A 127 -10.62 -3.40 2.21
CA HIS A 127 -9.93 -3.77 3.45
C HIS A 127 -8.40 -3.91 3.29
N CYS A 128 -7.81 -3.50 2.15
CA CYS A 128 -6.36 -3.60 1.92
C CYS A 128 -5.56 -2.68 2.88
N GLY A 129 -6.08 -1.47 3.10
CA GLY A 129 -5.51 -0.42 3.95
C GLY A 129 -4.23 0.22 3.39
N SER A 130 -3.78 1.30 4.05
CA SER A 130 -2.62 2.13 3.63
C SER A 130 -1.33 1.36 3.27
N ARG A 131 -1.07 0.19 3.88
CA ARG A 131 0.11 -0.61 3.53
C ARG A 131 0.07 -1.10 2.10
N ALA A 132 -1.07 -1.65 1.68
CA ALA A 132 -1.22 -2.22 0.35
C ALA A 132 -1.12 -1.14 -0.72
N ASP A 133 -1.74 0.02 -0.51
CA ASP A 133 -1.63 1.15 -1.44
C ASP A 133 -0.18 1.62 -1.61
N ALA A 134 0.57 1.70 -0.50
CA ALA A 134 1.98 2.05 -0.54
C ALA A 134 2.82 0.97 -1.28
N GLU A 135 2.56 -0.32 -1.03
CA GLU A 135 3.26 -1.42 -1.71
C GLU A 135 2.91 -1.50 -3.21
N GLU A 136 1.65 -1.29 -3.60
CA GLU A 136 1.22 -1.22 -5.01
C GLU A 136 1.87 -0.04 -5.72
N ALA A 137 1.83 1.15 -5.12
CA ALA A 137 2.48 2.34 -5.68
C ALA A 137 3.97 2.09 -5.93
N ILE A 138 4.70 1.53 -4.96
CA ILE A 138 6.11 1.21 -5.18
C ILE A 138 6.30 0.12 -6.24
N GLY A 139 5.40 -0.87 -6.30
CA GLY A 139 5.38 -1.90 -7.34
C GLY A 139 5.21 -1.32 -8.74
N GLU A 140 4.30 -0.37 -8.92
CA GLU A 140 4.11 0.34 -10.19
C GLU A 140 5.35 1.15 -10.57
N MET A 141 5.91 1.91 -9.63
CA MET A 141 7.14 2.67 -9.85
C MET A 141 8.30 1.74 -10.24
N ASN A 142 8.50 0.63 -9.54
CA ASN A 142 9.54 -0.35 -9.90
C ASN A 142 9.36 -0.94 -11.29
N LYS A 143 8.13 -1.12 -11.74
CA LYS A 143 7.81 -1.73 -13.03
C LYS A 143 7.89 -0.75 -14.19
N PHE A 144 7.48 0.50 -13.98
CA PHE A 144 7.21 1.46 -15.05
C PHE A 144 8.01 2.75 -14.98
N LEU A 145 8.88 2.97 -13.99
CA LEU A 145 9.60 4.24 -13.84
C LEU A 145 10.39 4.65 -15.11
N GLY A 146 10.93 3.69 -15.87
CA GLY A 146 11.62 3.98 -17.14
C GLY A 146 10.70 4.54 -18.24
N MET A 147 9.39 4.53 -18.04
CA MET A 147 8.37 5.08 -18.92
C MET A 147 7.66 6.31 -18.34
N PHE A 148 7.91 6.63 -17.06
CA PHE A 148 7.24 7.74 -16.38
C PHE A 148 7.85 9.08 -16.78
N GLU A 149 6.98 10.08 -16.91
CA GLU A 149 7.38 11.47 -16.71
C GLU A 149 7.53 11.76 -15.21
N PRO A 150 8.34 12.76 -14.80
CA PRO A 150 8.60 13.05 -13.39
C PRO A 150 7.32 13.24 -12.57
N PHE A 151 6.30 13.90 -13.13
CA PHE A 151 5.03 14.13 -12.44
C PHE A 151 4.28 12.82 -12.13
N GLU A 152 4.41 11.78 -12.96
CA GLU A 152 3.83 10.46 -12.71
C GLU A 152 4.58 9.76 -11.57
N GLY A 153 5.91 9.89 -11.54
CA GLY A 153 6.72 9.44 -10.42
C GLY A 153 6.33 10.13 -9.10
N HIS A 154 6.16 11.46 -9.12
CA HIS A 154 5.72 12.22 -7.95
C HIS A 154 4.33 11.82 -7.49
N PHE A 155 3.41 11.54 -8.43
CA PHE A 155 2.09 11.03 -8.11
C PHE A 155 2.20 9.72 -7.32
N THR A 156 3.02 8.77 -7.79
CA THR A 156 3.22 7.48 -7.11
C THR A 156 3.89 7.65 -5.74
N VAL A 157 4.90 8.52 -5.62
CA VAL A 157 5.53 8.87 -4.33
C VAL A 157 4.51 9.51 -3.37
N GLY A 158 3.64 10.37 -3.89
CA GLY A 158 2.57 11.02 -3.13
C GLY A 158 1.60 10.04 -2.50
N ILE A 159 1.27 8.94 -3.19
CA ILE A 159 0.44 7.85 -2.62
C ILE A 159 1.12 7.26 -1.39
N VAL A 160 2.40 6.87 -1.50
CA VAL A 160 3.17 6.28 -0.39
C VAL A 160 3.24 7.25 0.79
N ARG A 161 3.54 8.52 0.51
CA ARG A 161 3.64 9.59 1.52
C ARG A 161 2.34 9.71 2.31
N ARG A 162 1.22 9.87 1.61
CA ARG A 162 -0.10 9.99 2.22
C ARG A 162 -0.44 8.78 3.10
N CYS A 163 -0.19 7.56 2.63
CA CYS A 163 -0.43 6.34 3.40
C CYS A 163 0.36 6.30 4.71
N ILE A 164 1.61 6.80 4.69
CA ILE A 164 2.41 6.93 5.91
C ILE A 164 1.83 8.01 6.83
N GLU A 165 1.47 9.17 6.28
CA GLU A 165 0.93 10.30 7.04
C GLU A 165 -0.40 9.97 7.71
N GLU A 166 -1.32 9.30 7.02
CA GLU A 166 -2.61 8.86 7.60
C GLU A 166 -2.41 7.91 8.79
N VAL A 167 -1.48 6.96 8.68
CA VAL A 167 -1.15 6.05 9.80
C VAL A 167 -0.52 6.80 10.97
N LEU A 168 0.39 7.74 10.69
CA LEU A 168 0.99 8.56 11.72
C LEU A 168 -0.07 9.46 12.39
N GLU A 169 -0.96 10.09 11.63
CA GLU A 169 -2.02 10.93 12.18
C GLU A 169 -2.93 10.16 13.13
N ALA A 170 -3.31 8.94 12.73
CA ALA A 170 -4.13 8.03 13.53
C ALA A 170 -3.41 7.45 14.75
N THR A 171 -2.08 7.45 14.78
CA THR A 171 -1.30 6.88 15.88
C THR A 171 -1.37 7.78 17.13
N PRO A 172 -1.62 7.23 18.34
CA PRO A 172 -1.66 8.00 19.58
C PRO A 172 -0.33 8.72 19.89
N LYS A 173 -0.41 9.94 20.45
CA LYS A 173 0.74 10.84 20.61
C LYS A 173 1.81 10.33 21.58
N GLU A 174 1.47 9.43 22.50
CA GLU A 174 2.42 8.82 23.44
C GLU A 174 3.49 7.93 22.77
N TYR A 175 3.29 7.58 21.49
CA TYR A 175 4.22 6.78 20.69
C TYR A 175 5.15 7.62 19.79
N PHE A 176 5.14 8.95 19.90
CA PHE A 176 5.89 9.87 19.02
C PHE A 176 7.31 10.20 19.47
#